data_AF-A0A958M0B1-F1
#
_entry.id   AF-A0A958M0B1-F1
#
_cell.length_a   1.000
_cell.length_b   1.000
_cell.length_c   1.000
_cell.angle_alpha   90.00
_cell.angle_beta   90.00
_cell.angle_gamma   90.00
#
_symmetry.space_group_name_H-M   'P 1'
#
loop_
_entity.id
_entity.type
_entity.pdbx_description
1 polymer ?
#
loop_
_entity_poly.entity_id
_entity_poly.type
_entity_poly.pdbx_seq_one_letter_code
_entity_poly.pdbx_strand_id
1 'polypeptide(L)'
;MKLFKFLLLLGTLLMISCQTNMVKEFNSLKVGDGKDQVLDKLGSPRHMMRTNGEDHWYYLFYSSDNIRQQKEVHFKDGLVTYFGDKIIPPTDKTPEAIDAKNEEENRKIELESQARAEASKNAYLDYLKYEKTVKKQDQVDYMPDFEPVR
;
A
#
# COMPACT_ATOMS: atom_id res chain seq x y z
N MET A 1 7.57 57.71 -18.70
CA MET A 1 7.72 56.39 -19.37
C MET A 1 8.90 55.54 -18.88
N LYS A 2 10.01 56.11 -18.37
CA LYS A 2 11.16 55.32 -17.87
C LYS A 2 10.88 54.55 -16.56
N LEU A 3 10.14 55.15 -15.62
CA LEU A 3 9.76 54.48 -14.36
C LEU A 3 8.87 53.24 -14.56
N PHE A 4 7.89 53.32 -15.47
CA PHE A 4 6.97 52.21 -15.73
C PHE A 4 7.68 50.98 -16.31
N LYS A 5 8.66 51.20 -17.19
CA LYS A 5 9.52 50.13 -17.74
C LYS A 5 10.40 49.50 -16.67
N PHE A 6 10.89 50.29 -15.71
CA PHE A 6 11.69 49.80 -14.59
C PHE A 6 10.87 48.95 -13.62
N LEU A 7 9.63 49.36 -13.34
CA LEU A 7 8.72 48.62 -12.46
C LEU A 7 8.29 47.28 -13.08
N LEU A 8 8.10 47.25 -14.41
CA LEU A 8 7.73 46.04 -15.15
C LEU A 8 8.89 45.04 -15.22
N LEU A 9 10.13 45.53 -15.37
CA LEU A 9 11.34 44.70 -15.32
C LEU A 9 11.58 44.10 -13.92
N LEU A 10 11.32 44.89 -12.86
CA LEU A 10 11.44 44.43 -11.47
C LEU A 10 10.39 43.35 -11.14
N GLY A 11 9.17 43.51 -11.64
CA GLY A 11 8.10 42.52 -11.47
C GLY A 11 8.39 41.17 -12.13
N THR A 12 9.05 41.17 -13.30
CA THR A 12 9.44 39.92 -13.97
C THR A 12 10.58 39.18 -13.27
N LEU A 13 11.44 39.88 -12.53
CA LEU A 13 12.58 39.25 -11.84
C LEU A 13 12.15 38.43 -10.62
N LEU A 14 11.06 38.82 -9.96
CA LEU A 14 10.52 38.13 -8.77
C LEU A 14 9.77 36.83 -9.10
N MET A 15 9.44 36.59 -10.37
CA MET A 15 8.74 35.37 -10.81
C MET A 15 9.69 34.21 -11.15
N ILE A 16 11.01 34.40 -11.07
CA ILE A 16 12.01 33.39 -11.45
C ILE A 16 12.40 32.47 -10.26
N SER A 17 11.91 32.71 -9.05
CA SER A 17 12.39 31.99 -7.84
C SER A 17 11.71 30.66 -7.53
N CYS A 18 10.91 30.07 -8.42
CA CYS A 18 10.18 28.83 -8.14
C CYS A 18 10.92 27.55 -8.59
N GLN A 19 12.26 27.52 -8.49
CA GLN A 19 13.02 26.29 -8.73
C GLN A 19 13.14 25.50 -7.43
N THR A 20 12.10 24.74 -7.08
CA THR A 20 12.12 23.84 -5.92
C THR A 20 13.16 22.74 -6.13
N ASN A 21 14.10 22.59 -5.20
CA ASN A 21 15.09 21.52 -5.25
C ASN A 21 14.46 20.20 -4.81
N MET A 22 13.92 19.46 -5.77
CA MET A 22 13.23 18.18 -5.54
C MET A 22 14.09 17.16 -4.78
N VAL A 23 15.42 17.17 -4.97
CA VAL A 23 16.34 16.24 -4.26
C VAL A 23 16.35 16.52 -2.76
N LYS A 24 16.29 17.79 -2.37
CA LYS A 24 16.23 18.16 -0.94
C LYS A 24 14.92 17.72 -0.32
N GLU A 25 13.80 17.90 -1.03
CA GLU A 25 12.48 17.44 -0.58
C GLU A 25 12.42 15.92 -0.44
N PHE A 26 13.06 15.18 -1.35
CA PHE A 26 13.17 13.72 -1.25
C PHE A 26 13.91 13.28 0.01
N ASN A 27 15.02 13.95 0.34
CA ASN A 27 15.78 13.64 1.55
C ASN A 27 15.05 14.06 2.85
N SER A 28 13.94 14.80 2.75
CA SER A 28 13.10 15.16 3.89
C SER A 28 11.99 14.14 4.20
N LEU A 29 11.84 13.11 3.36
CA LEU A 29 10.92 12.01 3.60
C LEU A 29 11.32 11.22 4.84
N LYS A 30 10.32 10.65 5.52
CA LYS A 30 10.52 9.77 6.67
C LYS A 30 9.70 8.51 6.51
N VAL A 31 10.19 7.43 7.12
CA VAL A 31 9.41 6.20 7.29
C VAL A 31 8.20 6.54 8.16
N GLY A 32 7.02 6.10 7.74
CA GLY A 32 5.75 6.43 8.35
C GLY A 32 5.05 7.66 7.79
N ASP A 33 5.66 8.41 6.85
CA ASP A 33 4.96 9.48 6.15
C ASP A 33 3.77 8.89 5.36
N GLY A 34 2.66 9.64 5.31
CA GLY A 34 1.48 9.27 4.53
C GLY A 34 1.66 9.54 3.03
N LYS A 35 0.86 8.89 2.19
CA LYS A 35 0.85 9.14 0.72
C LYS A 35 0.59 10.60 0.36
N ASP A 36 -0.31 11.25 1.08
CA ASP A 36 -0.63 12.67 0.97
C ASP A 36 0.62 13.54 1.23
N GLN A 37 1.34 13.27 2.32
CA GLN A 37 2.56 13.99 2.67
C GLN A 37 3.67 13.80 1.62
N VAL A 38 3.77 12.61 1.03
CA VAL A 38 4.72 12.36 -0.06
C VAL A 38 4.32 13.13 -1.31
N LEU A 39 3.03 13.16 -1.67
CA LEU A 39 2.53 13.93 -2.81
C LEU A 39 2.72 15.43 -2.63
N ASP A 40 2.55 15.95 -1.41
CA ASP A 40 2.77 17.38 -1.13
C ASP A 40 4.24 17.78 -1.28
N LYS A 41 5.17 16.90 -0.90
CA LYS A 41 6.62 17.15 -0.98
C LYS A 41 7.20 16.93 -2.37
N LEU A 42 6.79 15.85 -3.04
CA LEU A 42 7.42 15.39 -4.29
C LEU A 42 6.55 15.54 -5.53
N GLY A 43 5.27 15.83 -5.35
CA GLY A 43 4.28 15.76 -6.42
C GLY A 43 3.98 14.34 -6.87
N SER A 44 3.31 14.25 -8.03
CA SER A 44 2.91 12.96 -8.60
C SER A 44 4.11 12.14 -9.07
N PRO A 45 4.18 10.85 -8.73
CA PRO A 45 5.23 9.97 -9.21
C PRO A 45 5.12 9.76 -10.72
N ARG A 46 6.25 9.43 -11.36
CA ARG A 46 6.28 9.16 -12.80
C ARG A 46 5.68 7.81 -13.16
N HIS A 47 5.84 6.84 -12.26
CA HIS A 47 5.28 5.51 -12.38
C HIS A 47 4.85 5.00 -11.01
N MET A 48 3.79 4.21 -10.98
CA MET A 48 3.26 3.57 -9.78
C MET A 48 3.00 2.09 -10.11
N MET A 49 3.43 1.22 -9.21
CA MET A 49 3.21 -0.22 -9.29
C MET A 49 2.73 -0.72 -7.94
N ARG A 50 1.90 -1.77 -7.91
CA ARG A 50 1.49 -2.43 -6.67
C ARG A 50 1.92 -3.89 -6.73
N THR A 51 2.67 -4.35 -5.73
CA THR A 51 3.22 -5.71 -5.69
C THR A 51 3.28 -6.19 -4.25
N ASN A 52 2.88 -7.44 -3.98
CA ASN A 52 2.91 -8.04 -2.64
C ASN A 52 2.20 -7.23 -1.53
N GLY A 53 1.13 -6.51 -1.90
CA GLY A 53 0.39 -5.65 -0.98
C GLY A 53 1.04 -4.30 -0.69
N GLU A 54 2.20 -4.02 -1.29
CA GLU A 54 2.92 -2.76 -1.18
C GLU A 54 2.74 -1.92 -2.45
N ASP A 55 2.66 -0.60 -2.30
CA ASP A 55 2.63 0.33 -3.43
C ASP A 55 4.04 0.91 -3.64
N HIS A 56 4.56 0.83 -4.85
CA HIS A 56 5.88 1.27 -5.24
C HIS A 56 5.75 2.48 -6.17
N TRP A 57 6.25 3.62 -5.73
CA TRP A 57 6.24 4.86 -6.50
C TRP A 57 7.66 5.19 -6.96
N TYR A 58 7.77 5.56 -8.23
CA TYR A 58 9.06 5.82 -8.88
C TYR A 58 9.16 7.29 -9.27
N TYR A 59 10.22 7.93 -8.79
CA TYR A 59 10.55 9.32 -9.05
C TYR A 59 11.84 9.42 -9.85
N LEU A 60 11.90 10.47 -10.67
CA LEU A 60 13.01 10.68 -11.58
C LEU A 60 13.65 12.03 -11.31
N PHE A 61 14.91 12.00 -10.89
CA PHE A 61 15.69 13.18 -10.57
C PHE A 61 16.75 13.40 -11.63
N TYR A 62 16.98 14.66 -11.97
CA TYR A 62 18.09 15.07 -12.82
C TYR A 62 19.12 15.77 -11.93
N SER A 63 20.31 15.19 -11.83
CA SER A 63 21.44 15.85 -11.19
C SER A 63 21.95 17.02 -12.06
N SER A 64 22.74 17.93 -11.47
CA SER A 64 23.41 19.03 -12.18
C SER A 64 24.20 18.57 -13.41
N ASP A 65 24.69 17.33 -13.38
CA ASP A 65 25.51 16.74 -14.45
C ASP A 65 24.65 16.06 -15.53
N ASN A 66 23.33 16.34 -15.57
CA ASN A 66 22.33 15.68 -16.43
C ASN A 66 22.23 14.16 -16.25
N ILE A 67 22.81 13.60 -15.18
CA ILE A 67 22.68 12.19 -14.84
C ILE A 67 21.28 11.95 -14.25
N ARG A 68 20.54 11.05 -14.91
CA ARG A 68 19.20 10.62 -14.48
C ARG A 68 19.33 9.65 -13.31
N GLN A 69 18.82 10.03 -12.15
CA GLN A 69 18.72 9.18 -10.96
C GLN A 69 17.28 8.77 -10.75
N GLN A 70 17.04 7.47 -10.60
CA GLN A 70 15.73 6.93 -10.20
C GLN A 70 15.73 6.70 -8.70
N LYS A 71 14.75 7.28 -8.01
CA LYS A 71 14.48 6.99 -6.61
C LYS A 71 13.11 6.35 -6.48
N GLU A 72 12.93 5.60 -5.41
CA GLU A 72 11.73 4.81 -5.16
C GLU A 72 11.21 5.10 -3.77
N VAL A 73 9.89 5.08 -3.62
CA VAL A 73 9.17 5.18 -2.35
C VAL A 73 8.19 4.01 -2.29
N HIS A 74 8.31 3.16 -1.29
CA HIS A 74 7.43 2.02 -1.08
C HIS A 74 6.49 2.30 0.09
N PHE A 75 5.25 1.87 -0.06
CA PHE A 75 4.19 2.06 0.91
C PHE A 75 3.58 0.73 1.30
N LYS A 76 3.26 0.58 2.58
CA LYS A 76 2.44 -0.50 3.10
C LYS A 76 1.34 0.11 3.96
N ASP A 77 0.10 -0.30 3.75
CA ASP A 77 -1.07 0.23 4.46
C ASP A 77 -1.19 1.78 4.39
N GLY A 78 -0.70 2.38 3.29
CA GLY A 78 -0.74 3.83 3.07
C GLY A 78 0.41 4.62 3.69
N LEU A 79 1.35 3.96 4.37
CA LEU A 79 2.49 4.60 5.04
C LEU A 79 3.80 4.21 4.36
N VAL A 80 4.75 5.14 4.29
CA VAL A 80 6.09 4.90 3.73
C VAL A 80 6.83 3.86 4.57
N THR A 81 7.24 2.75 3.94
CA THR A 81 8.08 1.71 4.55
C THR A 81 9.53 1.81 4.10
N TYR A 82 9.76 2.26 2.87
CA TYR A 82 11.09 2.43 2.28
C TYR A 82 11.11 3.66 1.37
N PHE A 83 12.22 4.38 1.37
CA PHE A 83 12.52 5.38 0.34
C PHE A 83 14.02 5.44 0.11
N GLY A 84 14.43 5.54 -1.15
CA GLY A 84 15.86 5.57 -1.48
C GLY A 84 16.16 5.33 -2.94
N ASP A 85 17.35 4.82 -3.21
CA ASP A 85 17.76 4.39 -4.55
C ASP A 85 16.98 3.16 -5.01
N LYS A 86 16.98 2.94 -6.33
CA LYS A 86 16.41 1.73 -6.92
C LYS A 86 17.00 0.49 -6.27
N ILE A 87 16.14 -0.38 -5.74
CA ILE A 87 16.56 -1.69 -5.26
C ILE A 87 16.91 -2.53 -6.48
N ILE A 88 18.20 -2.80 -6.66
CA ILE A 88 18.69 -3.72 -7.68
C ILE A 88 18.77 -5.10 -7.02
N PRO A 89 18.08 -6.14 -7.55
CA PRO A 89 18.22 -7.48 -7.00
C PRO A 89 19.71 -7.89 -7.06
N PRO A 90 20.24 -8.52 -6.00
CA PRO A 90 21.64 -8.90 -5.95
C PRO A 90 21.98 -9.82 -7.13
N THR A 91 23.02 -9.46 -7.87
CA THR A 91 23.48 -10.18 -9.07
C THR A 91 24.00 -11.59 -8.76
N ASP A 92 24.26 -11.87 -7.48
CA ASP A 92 24.75 -13.15 -6.97
C ASP A 92 23.69 -14.27 -6.98
N LYS A 93 22.43 -13.95 -7.27
CA LYS A 93 21.36 -14.94 -7.42
C LYS A 93 21.14 -15.26 -8.88
N THR A 94 21.31 -16.52 -9.25
CA THR A 94 20.94 -17.00 -10.59
C THR A 94 19.44 -16.73 -10.83
N PRO A 95 19.02 -16.43 -12.07
CA PRO A 95 17.60 -16.26 -12.40
C PRO A 95 16.73 -17.42 -11.88
N GLU A 96 17.24 -18.65 -11.97
CA GLU A 96 16.62 -19.87 -11.46
C GLU A 96 16.31 -19.81 -9.96
N ALA A 97 17.22 -19.26 -9.15
CA ALA A 97 17.03 -19.12 -7.70
C ALA A 97 15.98 -18.05 -7.35
N ILE A 98 15.83 -17.03 -8.20
CA ILE A 98 14.80 -16.00 -8.07
C ILE A 98 13.44 -16.60 -8.45
N ASP A 99 13.38 -17.32 -9.57
CA ASP A 99 12.15 -17.97 -10.05
C ASP A 99 11.62 -19.00 -9.05
N ALA A 100 12.51 -19.83 -8.48
CA ALA A 100 12.13 -20.81 -7.45
C ALA A 100 11.54 -20.14 -6.20
N LYS A 101 12.13 -19.02 -5.75
CA LYS A 101 11.62 -18.27 -4.59
C LYS A 101 10.27 -17.62 -4.88
N ASN A 102 10.10 -17.06 -6.07
CA ASN A 102 8.85 -16.45 -6.50
C ASN A 102 7.73 -17.50 -6.62
N GLU A 103 8.05 -18.69 -7.15
CA GLU A 103 7.10 -19.79 -7.25
C GLU A 103 6.64 -20.26 -5.86
N GLU A 104 7.56 -20.37 -4.89
CA GLU A 104 7.24 -20.73 -3.52
C GLU A 104 6.32 -19.68 -2.85
N GLU A 105 6.63 -18.39 -3.00
CA GLU A 105 5.79 -17.31 -2.45
C GLU A 105 4.40 -17.29 -3.11
N ASN A 106 4.32 -17.44 -4.43
CA ASN A 106 3.03 -17.51 -5.15
C ASN A 106 2.19 -18.71 -4.67
N ARG A 107 2.81 -19.87 -4.46
CA ARG A 107 2.12 -21.06 -3.96
C ARG A 107 1.56 -20.85 -2.56
N LYS A 108 2.30 -20.16 -1.67
CA LYS A 108 1.81 -19.82 -0.32
C LYS A 108 0.59 -18.88 -0.39
N ILE A 109 0.65 -17.86 -1.24
CA ILE A 109 -0.45 -16.91 -1.44
C ILE A 109 -1.70 -17.63 -1.99
N GLU A 110 -1.52 -18.56 -2.93
CA GLU A 110 -2.61 -19.34 -3.50
C GLU A 110 -3.27 -20.26 -2.46
N LEU A 111 -2.46 -20.95 -1.65
CA LEU A 111 -2.97 -21.78 -0.55
C LEU A 111 -3.73 -20.96 0.50
N GLU A 112 -3.22 -19.78 0.88
CA GLU A 112 -3.91 -18.89 1.82
C GLU A 112 -5.23 -18.37 1.24
N SER A 113 -5.24 -18.02 -0.04
CA SER A 113 -6.44 -17.59 -0.76
C SER A 113 -7.50 -18.69 -0.80
N GLN A 114 -7.09 -19.94 -1.11
CA GLN A 114 -7.98 -21.10 -1.09
C GLN A 114 -8.54 -21.35 0.32
N ALA A 115 -7.71 -21.31 1.35
CA ALA A 115 -8.15 -21.48 2.73
C ALA A 115 -9.16 -20.39 3.15
N ARG A 116 -8.92 -19.13 2.78
CA ARG A 116 -9.88 -18.03 3.01
C ARG A 116 -11.19 -18.25 2.26
N ALA A 117 -11.13 -18.71 1.01
CA ALA A 117 -12.31 -19.01 0.22
C ALA A 117 -13.14 -20.15 0.84
N GLU A 118 -12.49 -21.23 1.28
CA GLU A 118 -13.17 -22.34 1.98
C GLU A 118 -13.78 -21.90 3.31
N ALA A 119 -13.05 -21.13 4.12
CA ALA A 119 -13.57 -20.56 5.36
C ALA A 119 -14.81 -19.70 5.10
N SER A 120 -14.79 -18.86 4.06
CA SER A 120 -15.95 -18.03 3.69
C SER A 120 -17.17 -18.85 3.22
N LYS A 121 -16.97 -19.96 2.49
CA LYS A 121 -18.06 -20.84 2.07
C LYS A 121 -18.79 -21.47 3.27
N ASN A 122 -18.03 -21.85 4.29
CA ASN A 122 -18.58 -22.54 5.46
C ASN A 122 -19.14 -21.56 6.51
N ALA A 123 -18.80 -20.27 6.44
CA ALA A 123 -19.23 -19.27 7.42
C ALA A 123 -20.75 -19.17 7.61
N TYR A 124 -21.55 -19.31 6.53
CA TYR A 124 -23.01 -19.29 6.63
C TYR A 124 -23.56 -20.56 7.30
N LEU A 125 -22.98 -21.72 7.01
CA LEU A 125 -23.38 -23.00 7.62
C LEU A 125 -23.04 -23.03 9.11
N ASP A 126 -21.88 -22.49 9.48
CA ASP A 126 -21.47 -22.36 10.88
C ASP A 126 -22.40 -21.42 11.66
N TYR A 127 -22.81 -20.31 11.05
CA TYR A 127 -23.83 -19.41 11.63
C TYR A 127 -25.16 -20.14 11.87
N LEU A 128 -25.67 -20.89 10.89
CA LEU A 128 -26.92 -21.65 11.04
C LEU A 128 -26.81 -22.71 12.14
N LYS A 129 -25.65 -23.37 12.27
CA LYS A 129 -25.40 -24.36 13.33
C LYS A 129 -25.40 -23.70 14.71
N TYR A 130 -24.73 -22.55 14.84
CA TYR A 130 -24.75 -21.76 16.07
C TYR A 130 -26.18 -21.34 16.44
N GLU A 131 -26.95 -20.82 15.48
CA GLU A 131 -28.33 -20.38 15.72
C GLU A 131 -29.22 -21.53 16.24
N LYS A 132 -29.10 -22.72 15.66
CA LYS A 132 -29.80 -23.93 16.14
C LYS A 132 -29.43 -24.30 17.58
N THR A 133 -28.15 -24.25 17.92
CA THR A 133 -27.69 -24.56 19.28
C THR A 133 -28.18 -23.55 20.32
N VAL A 134 -28.14 -22.24 20.01
CA VAL A 134 -28.62 -21.18 20.91
C VAL A 134 -30.13 -21.25 21.12
N LYS A 135 -30.89 -21.49 20.05
CA LYS A 135 -32.35 -21.62 20.14
C LYS A 135 -32.81 -22.94 20.76
N LYS A 136 -31.89 -23.84 21.12
CA LYS A 136 -32.18 -25.17 21.66
C LYS A 136 -33.22 -25.94 20.84
N GLN A 137 -33.28 -25.70 19.52
CA GLN A 137 -34.31 -26.30 18.67
C GLN A 137 -34.20 -27.83 18.58
N ASP A 138 -33.03 -28.39 18.90
CA ASP A 138 -32.82 -29.84 19.01
C ASP A 138 -33.12 -30.41 20.41
N GLN A 139 -33.35 -29.58 21.43
CA GLN A 139 -33.80 -30.04 22.75
C GLN A 139 -35.32 -29.94 22.83
N VAL A 140 -35.98 -31.07 22.62
CA VAL A 140 -37.41 -31.23 22.91
C VAL A 140 -37.54 -31.51 24.40
N ASP A 141 -38.01 -30.53 25.17
CA ASP A 141 -38.40 -30.74 26.57
C ASP A 141 -39.76 -31.43 26.58
N TYR A 142 -39.79 -32.72 26.93
CA TYR A 142 -41.05 -33.45 27.05
C TYR A 142 -41.78 -32.99 28.32
N MET A 143 -43.06 -32.69 28.19
CA MET A 143 -43.91 -32.31 29.31
C MET A 143 -44.02 -33.52 30.27
N PRO A 144 -43.83 -33.34 31.59
CA PRO A 144 -43.92 -34.44 32.54
C PRO A 144 -45.33 -35.04 32.54
N ASP A 145 -45.42 -36.37 32.66
CA ASP A 145 -46.71 -37.04 32.81
C ASP A 145 -47.37 -36.61 34.13
N PHE A 146 -48.60 -36.12 34.05
CA PHE A 146 -49.37 -35.71 35.21
C PHE A 146 -50.23 -36.87 35.71
N GLU A 147 -50.14 -37.17 37.00
CA GLU A 147 -51.09 -38.08 37.65
C GLU A 147 -52.44 -37.37 37.87
N PRO A 148 -53.58 -38.01 37.55
CA PRO A 148 -54.89 -37.42 37.78
C PRO A 148 -55.21 -37.33 39.27
N VAL A 149 -55.65 -36.15 39.70
CA VAL A 149 -56.10 -35.90 41.08
C VAL A 149 -57.42 -36.63 41.31
N ARG A 150 -57.49 -37.46 42.37
CA ARG A 150 -58.69 -38.17 42.84
C ARG A 150 -59.49 -37.37 43.85
#